data_AF-A0A6L9U9A2-F1
#
_entry.id   AF-A0A6L9U9A2-F1
#
_cell.length_a   1.000
_cell.length_b   1.000
_cell.length_c   1.000
_cell.angle_alpha   90.00
_cell.angle_beta   90.00
_cell.angle_gamma   90.00
#
_symmetry.space_group_name_H-M   'P 1'
#
loop_
_entity.id
_entity.type
_entity.pdbx_description
1 polymer ?
#
loop_
_entity_poly.entity_id
_entity_poly.type
_entity_poly.pdbx_seq_one_letter_code
_entity_poly.pdbx_strand_id
1 'polypeptide(L)'
;MSDFNKRRALAFDGKFVRAELIENARDVAVHGVVTNLSNVKMVVGGDVPGIIPPWKSTILRGGLIASAERVSVVDVPTATNLGGVVFDGWDWFGDRMAEFPRHTPLYISPKDVAGSVRVNPWHFANAPQPREESSDFEIRLNLWWAPPKTDAGIHNTHDFLEIHTQISGNGRIQIFRDQAGADLYRELSTAPGDTHDPILQVEGVHAFRYPWHRGWTDEGCIWMAIELHPKR
;
A
#
# COMPACT_ATOMS: atom_id res chain seq x y z
N MET A 1 24.32 -17.06 10.40
CA MET A 1 23.81 -15.67 10.43
C MET A 1 22.48 -15.69 11.14
N SER A 2 22.16 -14.68 11.97
CA SER A 2 20.86 -14.59 12.65
C SER A 2 19.72 -14.64 11.63
N ASP A 3 18.72 -15.50 11.85
CA ASP A 3 17.53 -15.56 10.99
C ASP A 3 16.53 -14.41 11.22
N PHE A 4 16.75 -13.63 12.28
CA PHE A 4 15.95 -12.45 12.64
C PHE A 4 16.51 -11.17 12.05
N ASN A 5 15.62 -10.20 11.85
CA ASN A 5 15.94 -8.83 11.45
C ASN A 5 16.68 -8.75 10.11
N LYS A 6 16.30 -9.58 9.15
CA LYS A 6 16.84 -9.50 7.78
C LYS A 6 16.31 -8.23 7.15
N ARG A 7 17.20 -7.28 6.86
CA ARG A 7 16.86 -5.96 6.33
C ARG A 7 17.39 -5.79 4.92
N ARG A 8 16.62 -5.10 4.10
CA ARG A 8 17.09 -4.55 2.82
C ARG A 8 16.36 -3.26 2.50
N ALA A 9 17.02 -2.38 1.75
CA ALA A 9 16.33 -1.27 1.12
C ALA A 9 15.27 -1.80 0.14
N LEU A 10 14.14 -1.09 0.07
CA LEU A 10 13.16 -1.27 -1.00
C LEU A 10 13.62 -0.50 -2.25
N ALA A 11 13.16 -0.92 -3.43
CA ALA A 11 13.57 -0.32 -4.72
C ALA A 11 13.28 1.19 -4.84
N PHE A 12 12.44 1.73 -3.96
CA PHE A 12 12.06 3.13 -3.88
C PHE A 12 12.65 3.86 -2.65
N ASP A 13 13.67 3.30 -1.99
CA ASP A 13 14.51 4.05 -1.04
C ASP A 13 15.30 5.12 -1.78
N GLY A 14 15.29 6.34 -1.25
CA GLY A 14 15.89 7.51 -1.88
C GLY A 14 16.13 8.67 -0.93
N LYS A 15 16.17 9.87 -1.50
CA LYS A 15 16.35 11.13 -0.79
C LYS A 15 15.05 11.62 -0.16
N PHE A 16 13.94 11.53 -0.89
CA PHE A 16 12.64 12.02 -0.43
C PHE A 16 11.87 11.00 0.41
N VAL A 17 12.17 9.73 0.23
CA VAL A 17 11.56 8.61 0.96
C VAL A 17 12.67 7.69 1.46
N ARG A 18 12.61 7.29 2.73
CA ARG A 18 13.44 6.21 3.28
C ARG A 18 12.59 4.96 3.40
N ALA A 19 13.01 3.85 2.83
CA ALA A 19 12.19 2.66 2.74
C ALA A 19 13.00 1.37 2.93
N GLU A 20 12.60 0.55 3.90
CA GLU A 20 13.20 -0.77 4.13
C GLU A 20 12.14 -1.87 4.29
N LEU A 21 12.53 -3.08 3.90
CA LEU A 21 11.83 -4.31 4.23
C LEU A 21 12.57 -5.02 5.35
N ILE A 22 11.83 -5.46 6.36
CA ILE A 22 12.34 -6.22 7.50
C ILE A 22 11.61 -7.56 7.55
N GLU A 23 12.35 -8.66 7.46
CA GLU A 23 11.83 -10.02 7.64
C GLU A 23 12.26 -10.59 8.99
N ASN A 24 11.36 -11.38 9.60
CA ASN A 24 11.50 -11.96 10.94
C ASN A 24 11.92 -10.90 11.97
N ALA A 25 11.19 -9.79 12.01
CA ALA A 25 11.48 -8.68 12.91
C ALA A 25 11.31 -9.12 14.37
N ARG A 26 12.29 -8.78 15.19
CA ARG A 26 12.32 -9.02 16.64
C ARG A 26 13.09 -7.93 17.35
N ASP A 27 12.41 -7.24 18.26
CA ASP A 27 12.94 -6.15 19.08
C ASP A 27 13.66 -5.07 18.24
N VAL A 28 13.00 -4.63 17.16
CA VAL A 28 13.55 -3.68 16.19
C VAL A 28 12.94 -2.30 16.37
N ALA A 29 13.78 -1.31 16.68
CA ALA A 29 13.37 0.09 16.69
C ALA A 29 13.23 0.64 15.27
N VAL A 30 12.14 1.37 15.01
CA VAL A 30 11.81 1.93 13.69
C VAL A 30 11.16 3.30 13.80
N HIS A 31 11.26 4.07 12.72
CA HIS A 31 10.61 5.36 12.56
C HIS A 31 9.93 5.41 11.19
N GLY A 32 8.67 5.85 11.15
CA GLY A 32 7.88 6.00 9.92
C GLY A 32 6.56 5.24 9.97
N VAL A 33 5.92 5.13 8.81
CA VAL A 33 4.75 4.26 8.61
C VAL A 33 5.23 2.83 8.49
N VAL A 34 4.76 1.98 9.40
CA VAL A 34 5.05 0.55 9.41
C VAL A 34 3.84 -0.22 8.92
N THR A 35 4.06 -1.14 7.99
CA THR A 35 2.98 -1.94 7.38
C THR A 35 3.26 -3.41 7.56
N ASN A 36 2.32 -4.12 8.16
CA ASN A 36 2.39 -5.57 8.31
C ASN A 36 2.04 -6.25 6.98
N LEU A 37 3.01 -6.93 6.36
CA LEU A 37 2.87 -7.58 5.06
C LEU A 37 2.72 -9.10 5.19
N SER A 38 1.91 -9.53 6.18
CA SER A 38 1.69 -10.94 6.51
C SER A 38 0.26 -11.23 6.94
N ASN A 39 -0.10 -12.52 6.98
CA ASN A 39 -1.41 -13.02 7.44
C ASN A 39 -1.52 -13.13 8.97
N VAL A 40 -0.44 -12.84 9.69
CA VAL A 40 -0.40 -12.88 11.15
C VAL A 40 -0.26 -11.47 11.68
N LYS A 41 -0.64 -11.27 12.94
CA LYS A 41 -0.49 -9.96 13.58
C LYS A 41 0.98 -9.58 13.78
N MET A 42 1.28 -8.29 13.65
CA MET A 42 2.52 -7.68 14.14
C MET A 42 2.30 -7.19 15.57
N VAL A 43 3.31 -7.35 16.42
CA VAL A 43 3.28 -6.89 17.82
C VAL A 43 4.22 -5.69 17.98
N VAL A 44 3.68 -4.60 18.49
CA VAL A 44 4.43 -3.40 18.87
C VAL A 44 4.78 -3.51 20.35
N GLY A 45 6.05 -3.31 20.69
CA GLY A 45 6.55 -3.33 22.06
C GLY A 45 6.30 -2.02 22.81
N GLY A 46 6.39 -2.08 24.12
CA GLY A 46 6.13 -0.98 25.06
C GLY A 46 5.55 -1.52 26.36
N ASP A 47 5.32 -0.65 27.34
CA ASP A 47 4.73 -1.03 28.63
C ASP A 47 3.36 -1.70 28.46
N VAL A 48 2.60 -1.24 27.44
CA VAL A 48 1.37 -1.87 26.97
C VAL A 48 1.58 -2.29 25.52
N PRO A 49 1.77 -3.60 25.24
CA PRO A 49 1.98 -4.07 23.88
C PRO A 49 0.79 -3.79 22.96
N GLY A 50 1.08 -3.27 21.76
CA GLY A 50 0.09 -3.00 20.72
C GLY A 50 0.01 -4.14 19.70
N ILE A 51 -1.15 -4.32 19.08
CA ILE A 51 -1.37 -5.28 18.00
C ILE A 51 -1.71 -4.54 16.72
N ILE A 52 -0.95 -4.80 15.67
CA ILE A 52 -1.29 -4.38 14.30
C ILE A 52 -1.81 -5.60 13.55
N PRO A 53 -3.07 -5.58 13.07
CA PRO A 53 -3.65 -6.70 12.36
C PRO A 53 -2.87 -7.08 11.08
N PRO A 54 -3.13 -8.28 10.52
CA PRO A 54 -2.67 -8.64 9.18
C PRO A 54 -2.97 -7.53 8.17
N TRP A 55 -2.01 -7.22 7.29
CA TRP A 55 -2.20 -6.26 6.19
C TRP A 55 -2.58 -4.83 6.61
N LYS A 56 -2.35 -4.47 7.88
CA LYS A 56 -2.60 -3.13 8.42
C LYS A 56 -1.31 -2.41 8.78
N SER A 57 -1.43 -1.11 8.96
CA SER A 57 -0.32 -0.22 9.23
C SER A 57 -0.55 0.61 10.48
N THR A 58 0.52 1.28 10.94
CA THR A 58 0.46 2.36 11.91
C THR A 58 1.67 3.28 11.72
N ILE A 59 1.75 4.37 12.47
CA ILE A 59 2.94 5.23 12.55
C ILE A 59 3.71 4.88 13.82
N LEU A 60 4.99 4.52 13.69
CA LEU A 60 5.90 4.42 14.83
C LEU A 60 6.90 5.58 14.79
N ARG A 61 7.02 6.31 15.91
CA ARG A 61 7.95 7.44 16.05
C ARG A 61 9.10 7.05 16.97
N GLY A 62 10.02 6.23 16.47
CA GLY A 62 11.04 5.58 17.30
C GLY A 62 10.47 4.45 18.16
N GLY A 63 9.41 3.80 17.68
CA GLY A 63 8.74 2.69 18.37
C GLY A 63 9.44 1.35 18.14
N LEU A 64 9.11 0.35 18.96
CA LEU A 64 9.68 -0.99 18.89
C LEU A 64 8.71 -1.96 18.20
N ILE A 65 9.16 -2.64 17.15
CA ILE A 65 8.52 -3.85 16.66
C ILE A 65 9.03 -5.00 17.52
N ALA A 66 8.18 -5.51 18.41
CA ALA A 66 8.53 -6.64 19.27
C ALA A 66 8.60 -7.94 18.45
N SER A 67 7.62 -8.17 17.56
CA SER A 67 7.67 -9.27 16.60
C SER A 67 6.83 -9.03 15.35
N ALA A 68 7.33 -9.47 14.19
CA ALA A 68 6.57 -9.56 12.94
C ALA A 68 7.23 -10.52 11.94
N GLU A 69 6.44 -11.10 11.04
CA GLU A 69 6.97 -11.96 9.97
C GLU A 69 7.62 -11.13 8.86
N ARG A 70 6.91 -10.11 8.34
CA ARG A 70 7.38 -9.23 7.28
C ARG A 70 6.78 -7.84 7.43
N VAL A 71 7.61 -6.82 7.38
CA VAL A 71 7.22 -5.42 7.59
C VAL A 71 7.89 -4.54 6.55
N SER A 72 7.13 -3.64 5.91
CA SER A 72 7.73 -2.47 5.28
C SER A 72 7.73 -1.30 6.26
N VAL A 73 8.82 -0.57 6.29
CA VAL A 73 8.97 0.68 7.03
C VAL A 73 9.24 1.78 6.01
N VAL A 74 8.36 2.77 5.95
CA VAL A 74 8.46 3.89 5.02
C VAL A 74 8.39 5.20 5.78
N ASP A 75 9.42 6.01 5.64
CA ASP A 75 9.54 7.32 6.26
C ASP A 75 9.68 8.41 5.18
N VAL A 76 9.12 9.58 5.46
CA VAL A 76 9.21 10.78 4.62
C VAL A 76 9.90 11.85 5.47
N PRO A 77 11.24 11.93 5.45
CA PRO A 77 11.99 12.76 6.39
C PRO A 77 11.62 14.25 6.33
N THR A 78 11.19 14.71 5.16
CA THR A 78 10.67 16.06 4.95
C THR A 78 9.53 16.04 3.94
N ALA A 79 8.44 16.72 4.26
CA ALA A 79 7.30 16.93 3.36
C ALA A 79 7.49 18.14 2.43
N THR A 80 8.64 18.83 2.48
CA THR A 80 8.93 19.97 1.62
C THR A 80 9.42 19.52 0.25
N ASN A 81 8.87 20.11 -0.82
CA ASN A 81 9.26 19.83 -2.21
C ASN A 81 9.18 18.36 -2.62
N LEU A 82 8.16 17.61 -2.14
CA LEU A 82 7.98 16.19 -2.44
C LEU A 82 7.90 15.88 -3.94
N GLY A 83 7.53 16.83 -4.79
CA GLY A 83 7.59 16.64 -6.24
C GLY A 83 9.00 16.36 -6.79
N GLY A 84 10.03 16.58 -5.98
CA GLY A 84 11.39 16.17 -6.31
C GLY A 84 11.61 14.65 -6.36
N VAL A 85 10.63 13.81 -5.98
CA VAL A 85 10.70 12.34 -6.16
C VAL A 85 11.03 11.92 -7.60
N VAL A 86 10.73 12.76 -8.59
CA VAL A 86 11.13 12.54 -9.99
C VAL A 86 12.65 12.44 -10.17
N PHE A 87 13.43 13.06 -9.29
CA PHE A 87 14.88 12.97 -9.29
C PHE A 87 15.41 11.72 -8.57
N ASP A 88 14.53 10.98 -7.88
CA ASP A 88 14.79 9.68 -7.26
C ASP A 88 14.31 8.52 -8.16
N GLY A 89 14.16 8.75 -9.47
CA GLY A 89 13.81 7.73 -10.45
C GLY A 89 12.33 7.34 -10.49
N TRP A 90 11.45 8.21 -9.99
CA TRP A 90 10.01 8.02 -10.11
C TRP A 90 9.54 8.49 -11.48
N ASP A 91 8.73 7.67 -12.13
CA ASP A 91 8.22 7.96 -13.47
C ASP A 91 6.90 8.70 -13.36
N TRP A 92 6.68 9.65 -14.27
CA TRP A 92 5.33 10.17 -14.49
C TRP A 92 4.47 9.07 -15.10
N PHE A 93 3.31 8.79 -14.48
CA PHE A 93 2.47 7.65 -14.85
C PHE A 93 1.90 7.76 -16.27
N GLY A 94 1.73 8.99 -16.78
CA GLY A 94 1.33 9.21 -18.17
C GLY A 94 2.24 8.46 -19.17
N ASP A 95 3.53 8.32 -18.89
CA ASP A 95 4.43 7.63 -19.83
C ASP A 95 4.25 6.11 -19.86
N ARG A 96 3.47 5.55 -18.92
CA ARG A 96 3.16 4.11 -18.85
C ARG A 96 1.83 3.74 -19.51
N MET A 97 0.92 4.69 -19.70
CA MET A 97 -0.41 4.45 -20.26
C MET A 97 -0.81 5.62 -21.16
N ALA A 98 -0.94 5.35 -22.46
CA ALA A 98 -1.20 6.39 -23.47
C ALA A 98 -2.53 7.10 -23.23
N GLU A 99 -3.53 6.37 -22.72
CA GLU A 99 -4.88 6.86 -22.43
C GLU A 99 -4.97 7.67 -21.13
N PHE A 100 -3.92 7.68 -20.32
CA PHE A 100 -3.91 8.40 -19.05
C PHE A 100 -3.95 9.93 -19.27
N PRO A 101 -4.71 10.70 -18.47
CA PRO A 101 -4.81 12.14 -18.65
C PRO A 101 -3.44 12.83 -18.59
N ARG A 102 -3.05 13.47 -19.69
CA ARG A 102 -1.70 14.05 -19.86
C ARG A 102 -1.39 15.25 -18.97
N HIS A 103 -2.39 15.77 -18.27
CA HIS A 103 -2.26 16.89 -17.34
C HIS A 103 -2.34 16.46 -15.87
N THR A 104 -2.47 15.16 -15.59
CA THR A 104 -2.52 14.64 -14.23
C THR A 104 -1.11 14.39 -13.70
N PRO A 105 -0.66 15.11 -12.64
CA PRO A 105 0.66 14.97 -12.06
C PRO A 105 0.74 13.77 -11.10
N LEU A 106 0.58 12.56 -11.63
CA LEU A 106 0.68 11.30 -10.89
C LEU A 106 2.00 10.62 -11.19
N TYR A 107 2.78 10.32 -10.16
CA TYR A 107 4.11 9.71 -10.29
C TYR A 107 4.17 8.41 -9.53
N ILE A 108 4.87 7.42 -10.09
CA ILE A 108 5.01 6.07 -9.53
C ILE A 108 6.47 5.74 -9.33
N SER A 109 6.80 5.13 -8.20
CA SER A 109 8.15 4.66 -7.90
C SER A 109 8.53 3.41 -8.72
N PRO A 110 9.80 2.99 -8.68
CA PRO A 110 10.17 1.62 -9.03
C PRO A 110 9.35 0.60 -8.22
N LYS A 111 9.02 -0.55 -8.84
CA LYS A 111 8.36 -1.67 -8.17
C LYS A 111 9.38 -2.54 -7.44
N ASP A 112 8.98 -3.08 -6.30
CA ASP A 112 9.78 -4.00 -5.50
C ASP A 112 8.99 -5.29 -5.22
N VAL A 113 9.65 -6.45 -5.25
CA VAL A 113 9.06 -7.73 -4.83
C VAL A 113 9.40 -7.98 -3.35
N ALA A 114 8.42 -7.79 -2.48
CA ALA A 114 8.59 -7.92 -1.03
C ALA A 114 8.61 -9.39 -0.56
N GLY A 115 8.18 -10.32 -1.39
CA GLY A 115 8.22 -11.74 -1.09
C GLY A 115 6.98 -12.46 -1.60
N SER A 116 6.54 -13.48 -0.87
CA SER A 116 5.37 -14.29 -1.25
C SER A 116 4.57 -14.66 -0.03
N VAL A 117 3.29 -14.96 -0.26
CA VAL A 117 2.35 -15.30 0.81
C VAL A 117 1.26 -16.22 0.27
N ARG A 118 0.79 -17.15 1.11
CA ARG A 118 -0.40 -17.95 0.83
C ARG A 118 -1.62 -17.28 1.42
N VAL A 119 -2.55 -16.80 0.61
CA VAL A 119 -3.71 -16.00 1.05
C VAL A 119 -5.01 -16.67 0.63
N ASN A 120 -6.01 -16.62 1.52
CA ASN A 120 -7.41 -16.82 1.14
C ASN A 120 -7.97 -15.49 0.64
N PRO A 121 -8.25 -15.33 -0.66
CA PRO A 121 -8.66 -14.06 -1.23
C PRO A 121 -10.03 -13.60 -0.70
N TRP A 122 -10.94 -14.52 -0.37
CA TRP A 122 -12.24 -14.17 0.20
C TRP A 122 -12.13 -13.62 1.62
N HIS A 123 -11.31 -14.22 2.47
CA HIS A 123 -11.05 -13.70 3.82
C HIS A 123 -10.29 -12.37 3.75
N PHE A 124 -9.31 -12.25 2.85
CA PHE A 124 -8.61 -10.99 2.61
C PHE A 124 -9.61 -9.88 2.24
N ALA A 125 -10.51 -10.14 1.29
CA ALA A 125 -11.48 -9.18 0.80
C ALA A 125 -12.71 -8.96 1.72
N ASN A 126 -12.72 -9.52 2.94
CA ASN A 126 -13.87 -9.47 3.85
C ASN A 126 -15.20 -9.92 3.18
N ALA A 127 -15.13 -10.97 2.37
CA ALA A 127 -16.30 -11.46 1.64
C ALA A 127 -17.41 -11.90 2.61
N PRO A 128 -18.69 -11.54 2.38
CA PRO A 128 -19.78 -11.93 3.27
C PRO A 128 -19.99 -13.45 3.39
N GLN A 129 -19.61 -14.18 2.34
CA GLN A 129 -19.68 -15.64 2.26
C GLN A 129 -18.34 -16.14 1.73
N PRO A 130 -17.32 -16.25 2.59
CA PRO A 130 -15.99 -16.65 2.16
C PRO A 130 -15.97 -18.13 1.80
N ARG A 131 -15.13 -18.47 0.82
CA ARG A 131 -14.79 -19.86 0.50
C ARG A 131 -13.50 -20.23 1.23
N GLU A 132 -13.37 -21.49 1.63
CA GLU A 132 -12.16 -22.01 2.28
C GLU A 132 -11.14 -22.48 1.24
N GLU A 133 -10.65 -21.55 0.42
CA GLU A 133 -9.65 -21.79 -0.61
C GLU A 133 -8.52 -20.76 -0.49
N SER A 134 -7.27 -21.20 -0.66
CA SER A 134 -6.10 -20.32 -0.59
C SER A 134 -5.15 -20.60 -1.74
N SER A 135 -4.48 -19.54 -2.20
CA SER A 135 -3.47 -19.63 -3.26
C SER A 135 -2.23 -18.82 -2.89
N ASP A 136 -1.14 -19.07 -3.62
CA ASP A 136 0.12 -18.39 -3.41
C ASP A 136 0.17 -17.13 -4.29
N PHE A 137 0.56 -16.02 -3.67
CA PHE A 137 0.69 -14.71 -4.29
C PHE A 137 2.11 -14.17 -4.11
N GLU A 138 2.57 -13.40 -5.08
CA GLU A 138 3.74 -12.54 -4.96
C GLU A 138 3.32 -11.17 -4.43
N ILE A 139 4.01 -10.69 -3.40
CA ILE A 139 3.76 -9.36 -2.82
C ILE A 139 4.61 -8.36 -3.59
N ARG A 140 3.97 -7.43 -4.29
CA ARG A 140 4.63 -6.31 -4.97
C ARG A 140 4.26 -5.00 -4.29
N LEU A 141 5.27 -4.14 -4.15
CA LEU A 141 5.12 -2.83 -3.54
C LEU A 141 5.59 -1.76 -4.53
N ASN A 142 4.87 -0.66 -4.59
CA ASN A 142 5.37 0.61 -5.11
C ASN A 142 4.70 1.75 -4.39
N LEU A 143 5.32 2.92 -4.46
CA LEU A 143 4.77 4.16 -3.98
C LEU A 143 4.22 4.99 -5.14
N TRP A 144 3.29 5.86 -4.79
CA TRP A 144 2.72 6.85 -5.66
C TRP A 144 2.82 8.22 -5.00
N TRP A 145 3.03 9.25 -5.81
CA TRP A 145 3.03 10.63 -5.35
C TRP A 145 2.17 11.47 -6.28
N ALA A 146 1.39 12.36 -5.66
CA ALA A 146 0.68 13.39 -6.37
C ALA A 146 0.56 14.67 -5.50
N PRO A 147 0.59 15.86 -6.11
CA PRO A 147 0.36 17.12 -5.40
C PRO A 147 -1.09 17.22 -4.91
N PRO A 148 -1.42 18.23 -4.07
CA PRO A 148 -2.80 18.47 -3.62
C PRO A 148 -3.80 18.56 -4.77
N LYS A 149 -5.02 18.09 -4.53
CA LYS A 149 -6.17 18.16 -5.45
C LYS A 149 -5.93 17.46 -6.78
N THR A 150 -5.31 16.28 -6.72
CA THR A 150 -5.06 15.45 -7.90
C THR A 150 -6.08 14.33 -8.00
N ASP A 151 -6.67 14.20 -9.18
CA ASP A 151 -7.47 13.05 -9.60
C ASP A 151 -6.53 11.98 -10.20
N ALA A 152 -6.39 10.83 -9.53
CA ALA A 152 -5.52 9.74 -10.00
C ALA A 152 -6.14 8.89 -11.12
N GLY A 153 -7.33 9.24 -11.62
CA GLY A 153 -8.02 8.56 -12.71
C GLY A 153 -8.93 7.44 -12.23
N ILE A 154 -10.14 7.39 -12.79
CA ILE A 154 -11.14 6.35 -12.51
C ILE A 154 -10.82 5.09 -13.30
N HIS A 155 -10.73 3.96 -12.60
CA HIS A 155 -10.50 2.64 -13.19
C HIS A 155 -11.13 1.53 -12.35
N ASN A 156 -11.20 0.32 -12.89
CA ASN A 156 -11.76 -0.85 -12.22
C ASN A 156 -11.11 -2.19 -12.63
N THR A 157 -10.06 -2.15 -13.44
CA THR A 157 -9.45 -3.34 -14.03
C THR A 157 -8.16 -3.67 -13.29
N HIS A 158 -8.14 -4.85 -12.66
CA HIS A 158 -7.02 -5.36 -11.88
C HIS A 158 -7.00 -6.89 -11.99
N ASP A 159 -5.82 -7.49 -12.14
CA ASP A 159 -5.61 -8.94 -12.12
C ASP A 159 -4.94 -9.43 -10.82
N PHE A 160 -4.90 -8.57 -9.80
CA PHE A 160 -4.33 -8.80 -8.47
C PHE A 160 -5.24 -8.26 -7.36
N LEU A 161 -4.97 -8.66 -6.11
CA LEU A 161 -5.57 -8.02 -4.93
C LEU A 161 -4.79 -6.75 -4.58
N GLU A 162 -5.48 -5.65 -4.29
CA GLU A 162 -4.86 -4.36 -3.99
C GLU A 162 -5.46 -3.74 -2.74
N ILE A 163 -4.57 -3.24 -1.89
CA ILE A 163 -4.87 -2.27 -0.83
C ILE A 163 -3.78 -1.20 -0.83
N HIS A 164 -4.11 -0.04 -0.27
CA HIS A 164 -3.20 1.10 -0.15
C HIS A 164 -2.96 1.45 1.31
N THR A 165 -1.70 1.72 1.63
CA THR A 165 -1.30 2.36 2.88
C THR A 165 -0.96 3.81 2.61
N GLN A 166 -1.58 4.75 3.32
CA GLN A 166 -1.22 6.15 3.22
C GLN A 166 0.09 6.41 3.98
N ILE A 167 1.10 6.96 3.30
CA ILE A 167 2.42 7.22 3.88
C ILE A 167 2.54 8.67 4.36
N SER A 168 2.08 9.62 3.54
CA SER A 168 2.13 11.06 3.82
C SER A 168 0.95 11.77 3.16
N GLY A 169 0.51 12.88 3.78
CA GLY A 169 -0.64 13.68 3.34
C GLY A 169 -2.00 12.98 3.49
N ASN A 170 -3.06 13.77 3.61
CA ASN A 170 -4.43 13.27 3.63
C ASN A 170 -5.01 13.13 2.21
N GLY A 171 -5.74 12.05 1.97
CA GLY A 171 -6.38 11.76 0.70
C GLY A 171 -7.66 10.96 0.88
N ARG A 172 -8.17 10.44 -0.23
CA ARG A 172 -9.42 9.67 -0.29
C ARG A 172 -9.37 8.61 -1.37
N ILE A 173 -10.12 7.54 -1.14
CA ILE A 173 -10.51 6.58 -2.18
C ILE A 173 -11.98 6.78 -2.45
N GLN A 174 -12.32 7.17 -3.67
CA GLN A 174 -13.68 7.45 -4.11
C GLN A 174 -14.19 6.33 -5.00
N ILE A 175 -15.43 5.89 -4.78
CA ILE A 175 -16.02 4.71 -5.40
C ILE A 175 -17.35 5.07 -6.08
N PHE A 176 -17.45 4.72 -7.35
CA PHE A 176 -18.50 5.17 -8.28
C PHE A 176 -19.26 4.00 -8.88
N ARG A 177 -20.51 4.25 -9.29
CA ARG A 177 -21.30 3.28 -10.06
C ARG A 177 -20.97 3.30 -11.54
N ASP A 178 -20.37 4.38 -12.03
CA ASP A 178 -20.06 4.61 -13.44
C ASP A 178 -18.61 5.04 -13.67
N GLN A 179 -18.13 4.85 -14.89
CA GLN A 179 -16.78 5.23 -15.30
C GLN A 179 -16.59 6.74 -15.43
N ALA A 180 -17.65 7.51 -15.70
CA ALA A 180 -17.56 8.95 -15.90
C ALA A 180 -17.39 9.73 -14.59
N GLY A 181 -17.53 9.06 -13.44
CA GLY A 181 -17.36 9.66 -12.12
C GLY A 181 -18.52 10.53 -11.67
N ALA A 182 -19.71 10.33 -12.27
CA ALA A 182 -20.89 11.15 -11.98
C ALA A 182 -21.70 10.63 -10.78
N ASP A 183 -21.62 9.35 -10.46
CA ASP A 183 -22.41 8.67 -9.42
C ASP A 183 -21.50 8.11 -8.31
N LEU A 184 -20.94 9.03 -7.50
CA LEU A 184 -20.18 8.71 -6.30
C LEU A 184 -21.12 8.15 -5.22
N TYR A 185 -20.88 6.93 -4.74
CA TYR A 185 -21.73 6.30 -3.72
C TYR A 185 -21.01 5.87 -2.45
N ARG A 186 -19.67 5.88 -2.45
CA ARG A 186 -18.86 5.58 -1.26
C ARG A 186 -17.52 6.29 -1.34
N GLU A 187 -17.03 6.76 -0.20
CA GLU A 187 -15.73 7.40 -0.05
C GLU A 187 -15.05 6.85 1.22
N LEU A 188 -13.75 6.61 1.13
CA LEU A 188 -12.89 6.25 2.26
C LEU A 188 -11.88 7.38 2.45
N SER A 189 -11.80 7.94 3.65
CA SER A 189 -10.72 8.84 4.01
C SER A 189 -9.43 8.04 4.18
N THR A 190 -8.30 8.58 3.72
CA THR A 190 -6.98 8.01 3.93
C THR A 190 -6.10 9.02 4.66
N ALA A 191 -5.43 8.58 5.72
CA ALA A 191 -4.55 9.40 6.54
C ALA A 191 -3.26 8.65 6.82
N PRO A 192 -2.10 9.34 6.97
CA PRO A 192 -0.82 8.68 7.19
C PRO A 192 -0.88 7.59 8.27
N GLY A 193 -0.33 6.42 7.96
CA GLY A 193 -0.36 5.26 8.84
C GLY A 193 -1.61 4.40 8.77
N ASP A 194 -2.62 4.77 7.96
CA ASP A 194 -3.81 3.94 7.74
C ASP A 194 -3.71 3.11 6.46
N THR A 195 -4.22 1.88 6.52
CA THR A 195 -4.36 0.98 5.38
C THR A 195 -5.83 0.62 5.25
N HIS A 196 -6.43 0.99 4.12
CA HIS A 196 -7.86 0.76 3.93
C HIS A 196 -8.19 -0.73 3.80
N ASP A 197 -9.44 -1.09 4.06
CA ASP A 197 -9.94 -2.44 3.76
C ASP A 197 -10.12 -2.64 2.25
N PRO A 198 -9.97 -3.86 1.72
CA PRO A 198 -10.20 -4.13 0.31
C PRO A 198 -11.58 -3.66 -0.16
N ILE A 199 -11.63 -3.11 -1.37
CA ILE A 199 -12.85 -2.57 -1.98
C ILE A 199 -13.45 -3.48 -3.06
N LEU A 200 -12.81 -4.62 -3.32
CA LEU A 200 -13.15 -5.54 -4.41
C LEU A 200 -14.12 -6.66 -3.98
N GLN A 201 -14.66 -7.35 -4.98
CA GLN A 201 -15.32 -8.64 -4.84
C GLN A 201 -14.44 -9.74 -5.42
N VAL A 202 -14.37 -10.89 -4.74
CA VAL A 202 -13.69 -12.09 -5.24
C VAL A 202 -14.70 -13.01 -5.91
N GLU A 203 -14.55 -13.22 -7.22
CA GLU A 203 -15.40 -14.07 -8.04
C GLU A 203 -14.81 -15.49 -8.22
N GLY A 204 -13.49 -15.61 -8.09
CA GLY A 204 -12.73 -16.86 -8.09
C GLY A 204 -11.36 -16.65 -7.44
N VAL A 205 -10.59 -17.73 -7.23
CA VAL A 205 -9.32 -17.66 -6.48
C VAL A 205 -8.32 -16.65 -7.08
N HIS A 206 -8.36 -16.46 -8.40
CA HIS A 206 -7.57 -15.47 -9.15
C HIS A 206 -8.44 -14.57 -10.03
N ALA A 207 -9.71 -14.36 -9.65
CA ALA A 207 -10.66 -13.55 -10.42
C ALA A 207 -11.32 -12.52 -9.50
N PHE A 208 -11.07 -11.25 -9.80
CA PHE A 208 -11.41 -10.12 -8.94
C PHE A 208 -12.24 -9.09 -9.71
N ARG A 209 -13.28 -8.56 -9.07
CA ARG A 209 -14.06 -7.46 -9.62
C ARG A 209 -13.93 -6.24 -8.73
N TYR A 210 -13.37 -5.18 -9.26
CA TYR A 210 -13.30 -3.88 -8.58
C TYR A 210 -14.48 -3.00 -9.03
N PRO A 211 -15.00 -2.15 -8.12
CA PRO A 211 -15.86 -1.06 -8.54
C PRO A 211 -15.06 -0.01 -9.32
N TRP A 212 -15.74 0.90 -10.01
CA TRP A 212 -15.08 2.10 -10.51
C TRP A 212 -14.57 2.92 -9.32
N HIS A 213 -13.27 3.19 -9.28
CA HIS A 213 -12.67 3.92 -8.18
C HIS A 213 -11.51 4.80 -8.64
N ARG A 214 -11.18 5.80 -7.84
CA ARG A 214 -9.96 6.62 -7.99
C ARG A 214 -9.38 6.97 -6.64
N GLY A 215 -8.08 7.26 -6.63
CA GLY A 215 -7.46 8.06 -5.58
C GLY A 215 -7.72 9.56 -5.81
N TRP A 216 -8.01 10.28 -4.73
CA TRP A 216 -8.09 11.74 -4.70
C TRP A 216 -7.17 12.26 -3.60
N THR A 217 -6.29 13.22 -3.92
CA THR A 217 -5.40 13.81 -2.92
C THR A 217 -5.97 15.13 -2.40
N ASP A 218 -6.11 15.27 -1.08
CA ASP A 218 -6.46 16.57 -0.49
C ASP A 218 -5.22 17.43 -0.25
N GLU A 219 -4.11 16.76 0.07
CA GLU A 219 -2.78 17.34 0.29
C GLU A 219 -1.75 16.73 -0.69
N GLY A 220 -0.47 17.09 -0.55
CA GLY A 220 0.58 16.38 -1.26
C GLY A 220 0.73 14.99 -0.65
N CYS A 221 0.34 13.95 -1.39
CA CYS A 221 0.24 12.60 -0.86
C CYS A 221 1.37 11.71 -1.35
N ILE A 222 1.84 10.83 -0.45
CA ILE A 222 2.52 9.59 -0.81
C ILE A 222 1.68 8.43 -0.28
N TRP A 223 1.37 7.46 -1.12
CA TRP A 223 0.73 6.22 -0.70
C TRP A 223 1.43 5.01 -1.31
N MET A 224 1.39 3.89 -0.60
CA MET A 224 1.94 2.62 -1.04
C MET A 224 0.82 1.75 -1.59
N ALA A 225 1.00 1.21 -2.79
CA ALA A 225 0.21 0.09 -3.28
C ALA A 225 0.83 -1.22 -2.80
N ILE A 226 -0.01 -2.07 -2.22
CA ILE A 226 0.30 -3.45 -1.83
C ILE A 226 -0.48 -4.34 -2.78
N GLU A 227 0.21 -4.86 -3.78
CA GLU A 227 -0.37 -5.68 -4.84
C GLU A 227 -0.04 -7.16 -4.55
N LEU A 228 -1.04 -8.02 -4.42
CA LEU A 228 -0.88 -9.47 -4.32
C LEU A 228 -1.17 -10.10 -5.68
N HIS A 229 -0.11 -10.42 -6.42
CA HIS A 229 -0.18 -10.99 -7.77
C HIS A 229 -0.27 -12.52 -7.70
N PRO A 230 -1.27 -13.17 -8.31
CA PRO A 230 -1.35 -14.63 -8.35
C PRO A 230 -0.07 -15.26 -8.92
N LYS A 231 0.50 -16.24 -8.23
CA LYS A 231 1.57 -17.06 -8.80
C LYS A 231 0.96 -18.10 -9.74
N ARG A 232 1.49 -18.16 -10.95
CA ARG A 232 1.16 -19.19 -11.94
C ARG A 232 2.12 -20.36 -11.83
#